data_AF-A0A2G9T6M5-F1
#
_entry.id   AF-A0A2G9T6M5-F1
#
_cell.length_a   1.000
_cell.length_b   1.000
_cell.length_c   1.000
_cell.angle_alpha   90.00
_cell.angle_beta   90.00
_cell.angle_gamma   90.00
#
_symmetry.space_group_name_H-M   'P 1'
#
loop_
_entity.id
_entity.type
_entity.pdbx_description
1 polymer ?
#
loop_
_entity_poly.entity_id
_entity_poly.type
_entity_poly.pdbx_seq_one_letter_code
_entity_poly.pdbx_strand_id
1 'polypeptide(L)' 'MSKDEEKDARRTYLLRVASHILGLNIVEEKLRQLQPIETFCDTTAMLLTIALTEQ' A
#
# COMPACT_ATOMS: atom_id res chain seq x y z
N MET A 1 -7.02 -25.12 5.43
CA MET A 1 -6.92 -23.82 6.12
C MET A 1 -7.32 -22.77 5.10
N SER A 2 -8.38 -22.02 5.36
CA SER A 2 -8.89 -21.02 4.43
C SER A 2 -7.81 -19.97 4.19
N LYS A 3 -7.56 -19.65 2.91
CA LYS A 3 -6.55 -18.72 2.39
C LYS A 3 -6.91 -17.24 2.66
N ASP A 4 -7.73 -16.98 3.66
CA ASP A 4 -8.12 -15.66 4.15
C ASP A 4 -7.39 -15.53 5.49
N GLU A 5 -6.19 -14.96 5.58
CA GLU A 5 -5.95 -13.55 5.92
C GLU A 5 -4.43 -13.28 5.96
N GLU A 6 -3.64 -13.99 5.14
CA GLU A 6 -2.20 -13.72 5.08
C GLU A 6 -2.00 -12.39 4.34
N LYS A 7 -1.75 -11.32 5.11
CA LYS A 7 -1.49 -9.98 4.58
C LYS A 7 -0.51 -10.07 3.42
N ASP A 8 -0.92 -9.55 2.27
CA ASP A 8 -0.09 -9.59 1.05
C ASP A 8 1.25 -8.89 1.32
N ALA A 9 2.32 -9.67 1.34
CA ALA A 9 3.66 -9.20 1.65
C ALA A 9 4.12 -8.09 0.69
N ARG A 10 3.61 -8.06 -0.56
CA ARG A 10 3.93 -7.02 -1.55
C ARG A 10 3.40 -5.67 -1.09
N ARG A 11 2.15 -5.62 -0.63
CA ARG A 11 1.49 -4.39 -0.14
C ARG A 11 2.22 -3.85 1.08
N THR A 12 2.50 -4.74 2.04
CA THR A 12 3.27 -4.38 3.25
C THR A 12 4.66 -3.84 2.91
N TYR A 13 5.38 -4.45 1.97
CA TYR A 13 6.71 -4.01 1.56
C TYR A 13 6.68 -2.61 0.92
N LEU A 14 5.77 -2.38 -0.03
CA LEU A 14 5.62 -1.09 -0.71
C LEU A 14 5.35 0.05 0.29
N LEU A 15 4.43 -0.17 1.23
CA LEU A 15 4.10 0.83 2.23
C LEU A 15 5.24 1.08 3.22
N ARG A 16 6.03 0.04 3.56
CA ARG A 16 7.23 0.20 4.40
C ARG A 16 8.30 1.04 3.70
N VAL A 17 8.53 0.82 2.40
CA VAL A 17 9.48 1.62 1.61
C VAL A 17 8.99 3.07 1.51
N ALA A 18 7.72 3.29 1.17
CA ALA A 18 7.13 4.62 1.10
C ALA A 18 7.20 5.36 2.45
N SER A 19 6.91 4.65 3.54
CA SER A 19 7.05 5.16 4.91
C SER A 19 8.47 5.66 5.19
N HIS A 20 9.47 4.86 4.79
CA HIS A 20 10.87 5.21 4.99
C HIS A 20 11.27 6.45 4.17
N ILE A 21 10.89 6.51 2.89
CA ILE A 21 11.23 7.62 2.00
C ILE A 21 10.56 8.92 2.43
N LEU A 22 9.28 8.86 2.81
CA LEU A 22 8.49 10.04 3.15
C LEU A 22 8.62 10.46 4.63
N GLY A 23 9.25 9.64 5.47
CA GLY A 23 9.32 9.87 6.92
C GLY A 23 7.94 9.79 7.60
N LEU A 24 7.03 8.99 7.05
CA LEU A 24 5.64 8.83 7.51
C LEU A 24 5.39 7.41 8.00
N ASN A 25 4.38 7.22 8.84
CA ASN A 25 3.94 5.89 9.27
C ASN A 25 2.74 5.42 8.42
N ILE A 26 3.03 4.92 7.22
CA ILE A 26 2.04 4.46 6.25
C ILE A 26 1.86 2.94 6.42
N VAL A 27 0.68 2.53 6.87
CA VAL A 27 0.27 1.13 7.00
C VAL A 27 -1.15 0.97 6.44
N GLU A 28 -1.52 -0.22 5.97
CA GLU A 28 -2.80 -0.47 5.30
C GLU A 28 -3.99 -0.01 6.16
N GLU A 29 -3.95 -0.25 7.47
CA GLU A 29 -5.01 0.11 8.42
C GLU A 29 -5.21 1.62 8.58
N LYS A 30 -4.24 2.44 8.17
CA LYS A 30 -4.31 3.90 8.23
C LYS A 30 -4.69 4.55 6.90
N LEU A 31 -4.71 3.78 5.82
CA LEU A 31 -5.06 4.28 4.50
C LEU A 31 -6.58 4.36 4.37
N ARG A 32 -7.09 5.52 3.95
CA ARG A 32 -8.53 5.68 3.66
C ARG A 32 -8.97 4.86 2.45
N GLN A 33 -8.05 4.54 1.54
CA GLN A 33 -8.31 3.85 0.29
C GLN A 33 -7.20 2.82 0.03
N LEU A 34 -7.56 1.54 0.02
CA LEU A 34 -6.66 0.45 -0.34
C LEU A 34 -6.71 0.10 -1.83
N GLN A 35 -7.79 0.48 -2.52
CA GLN A 35 -7.99 0.15 -3.93
C GLN A 35 -6.79 0.49 -4.84
N PRO A 36 -6.07 1.63 -4.69
CA PRO A 36 -4.90 1.91 -5.52
C PRO A 36 -3.75 0.91 -5.32
N ILE A 37 -3.46 0.50 -4.08
CA ILE A 37 -2.38 -0.47 -3.82
C ILE A 37 -2.79 -1.89 -4.22
N GLU A 38 -4.07 -2.24 -4.03
CA GLU A 38 -4.62 -3.51 -4.52
C GLU A 38 -4.56 -3.58 -6.04
N THR A 39 -5.00 -2.52 -6.72
CA THR A 39 -4.96 -2.44 -8.20
C THR A 39 -3.52 -2.57 -8.70
N PHE A 40 -2.56 -1.90 -8.07
CA PHE A 40 -1.15 -2.00 -8.45
C PHE A 40 -0.58 -3.41 -8.23
N CYS A 41 -0.92 -4.08 -7.14
CA CYS A 41 -0.41 -5.42 -6.85
C CYS A 41 -1.10 -6.52 -7.66
N ASP A 42 -2.40 -6.40 -7.95
CA ASP A 42 -3.23 -7.50 -8.44
C ASP A 42 -3.56 -7.39 -9.94
N THR A 43 -3.16 -6.30 -10.59
CA THR A 43 -3.40 -6.06 -12.02
C THR A 43 -2.12 -5.66 -12.75
N THR A 44 -2.26 -5.26 -14.02
CA THR A 44 -1.16 -4.76 -14.87
C THR A 44 -0.91 -3.26 -14.71
N ALA A 45 -1.49 -2.62 -13.69
CA ALA A 45 -1.23 -1.21 -13.41
C ALA A 45 0.26 -0.97 -13.18
N MET A 46 0.85 -0.09 -13.99
CA MET A 46 2.30 0.12 -14.03
C MET A 46 2.80 1.16 -13.03
N LEU A 47 1.90 1.95 -12.43
CA LEU A 47 2.25 3.07 -11.58
C LEU A 47 1.37 3.14 -10.32
N LEU A 48 2.02 3.28 -9.18
CA LEU A 48 1.40 3.62 -7.89
C LEU A 48 1.99 4.95 -7.41
N THR A 49 1.15 5.96 -7.24
CA THR A 49 1.56 7.28 -6.75
C THR A 49 1.18 7.42 -5.29
N ILE A 50 2.15 7.77 -4.44
CA ILE A 50 1.93 8.13 -3.04
C ILE A 50 2.40 9.57 -2.89
N ALA A 51 1.49 10.45 -2.50
CA ALA A 51 1.78 11.87 -2.32
C ALA A 51 1.22 12.34 -0.98
N LEU A 52 1.97 13.22 -0.31
CA LEU A 52 1.47 13.99 0.82
C LEU A 52 0.73 15.19 0.23
N THR A 53 -0.60 15.23 0.39
CA THR A 53 -1.39 16.41 0.09
C THR A 53 -1.55 17.24 1.35
N GLU A 54 -1.01 18.45 1.37
CA GLU A 54 -1.37 19.44 2.37
C GLU A 54 -2.83 19.85 2.13
N GLN A 55 -3.69 19.70 3.15
CA GLN A 55 -5.05 20.24 3.17
C GLN A 55 -5.06 21.54 3.96
#